data_AF-A0A380CP83-F1
#
_entry.id   AF-A0A380CP83-F1
#
_cell.length_a   1.000
_cell.length_b   1.000
_cell.length_c   1.000
_cell.angle_alpha   90.00
_cell.angle_beta   90.00
_cell.angle_gamma   90.00
#
_symmetry.space_group_name_H-M   'P 1'
#
loop_
_entity.id
_entity.type
_entity.pdbx_description
1 polymer ?
#
loop_
_entity_poly.entity_id
_entity_poly.type
_entity_poly.pdbx_seq_one_letter_code
_entity_poly.pdbx_strand_id
1 'polypeptide(L)'
;MSNKEKEEELKFLRDKCILFNQFMIKEGGIPSLLVSFFEDSNKLIESAYLEGKIKPLKSMNADIDNQIMKHMPFSMAKKIKILFEERLGINYNLVSLDQKKSISAVIKRKKILTRYEYELLLERADDIYGDVNKEEELSKLNLLLAAYEK
;
A
#
# COMPACT_ATOMS: atom_id res chain seq x y z
N MET A 1 14.51 -16.41 20.97
CA MET A 1 14.15 -16.79 19.60
C MET A 1 14.91 -18.05 19.24
N SER A 2 14.22 -19.12 18.86
CA SER A 2 14.82 -20.37 18.40
C SER A 2 15.45 -20.21 17.01
N ASN A 3 16.33 -21.13 16.61
CA ASN A 3 16.89 -21.14 15.25
C ASN A 3 15.78 -21.24 14.18
N LYS A 4 14.73 -22.02 14.47
CA LYS A 4 13.58 -22.18 13.58
C LYS A 4 12.80 -20.86 13.42
N GLU A 5 12.52 -20.17 14.52
CA GLU A 5 11.84 -18.85 14.47
C GLU A 5 12.67 -17.82 13.70
N LYS A 6 14.00 -17.87 13.82
CA LYS A 6 14.90 -16.98 13.08
C LYS A 6 14.90 -17.26 11.58
N GLU A 7 14.87 -18.53 11.18
CA GLU A 7 14.77 -18.95 9.77
C GLU A 7 13.42 -18.55 9.17
N GLU A 8 12.33 -18.75 9.91
CA GLU A 8 10.99 -18.33 9.50
C GLU A 8 10.90 -16.80 9.36
N GLU A 9 11.46 -16.04 10.31
CA GLU A 9 11.52 -14.58 10.23
C GLU A 9 12.35 -14.09 9.03
N LEU A 10 13.53 -14.69 8.80
CA LEU A 10 14.37 -14.37 7.64
C LEU A 10 13.64 -14.61 6.32
N LYS A 11 12.98 -15.77 6.21
CA LYS A 11 12.22 -16.14 5.02
C LYS A 11 11.06 -15.18 4.79
N PHE A 12 10.28 -14.88 5.83
CA PHE A 12 9.18 -13.92 5.76
C PHE A 12 9.64 -12.54 5.27
N LEU A 13 10.73 -12.01 5.84
CA LEU A 13 11.26 -10.70 5.45
C LEU A 13 11.74 -10.71 3.99
N ARG A 14 12.45 -11.77 3.56
CA ARG A 14 12.89 -11.95 2.18
C ARG A 14 11.71 -11.98 1.22
N ASP A 15 10.71 -12.81 1.50
CA ASP A 15 9.55 -13.01 0.65
C ASP A 15 8.75 -11.71 0.51
N LYS A 16 8.56 -10.97 1.60
CA LYS A 16 7.88 -9.67 1.57
C LYS A 16 8.62 -8.61 0.75
N CYS A 17 9.94 -8.49 0.94
CA CYS A 17 10.73 -7.50 0.22
C CYS A 17 10.78 -7.79 -1.28
N ILE A 18 10.92 -9.05 -1.67
CA ILE A 18 10.89 -9.47 -3.09
C ILE A 18 9.50 -9.22 -3.68
N LEU A 19 8.44 -9.60 -2.96
CA LEU A 19 7.07 -9.41 -3.42
C LEU A 19 6.75 -7.93 -3.65
N PHE A 20 7.24 -7.05 -2.76
CA PHE A 20 7.17 -5.61 -2.93
C PHE A 20 7.85 -5.15 -4.23
N ASN A 21 9.11 -5.55 -4.45
CA ASN A 21 9.85 -5.15 -5.64
C ASN A 21 9.19 -5.65 -6.93
N GLN A 22 8.71 -6.90 -6.94
CA GLN A 22 7.98 -7.46 -8.09
C GLN A 22 6.68 -6.71 -8.37
N PHE A 23 5.96 -6.29 -7.34
CA PHE A 23 4.78 -5.44 -7.49
C PHE A 23 5.14 -4.09 -8.10
N MET A 24 6.20 -3.43 -7.63
CA MET A 24 6.63 -2.13 -8.17
C MET A 24 7.09 -2.22 -9.63
N ILE A 25 7.74 -3.31 -10.02
CA ILE A 25 8.14 -3.53 -11.43
C ILE A 25 6.90 -3.68 -12.34
N LYS A 26 5.87 -4.40 -11.89
CA LYS A 26 4.70 -4.73 -12.71
C LYS A 26 3.63 -3.64 -12.73
N GLU A 27 3.33 -3.09 -11.56
CA GLU A 27 2.19 -2.21 -11.34
C GLU A 27 2.62 -0.80 -10.91
N GLY A 28 3.89 -0.61 -10.52
CA GLY A 28 4.40 0.64 -9.93
C GLY A 28 4.42 1.84 -10.86
N GLY A 29 4.19 1.65 -12.17
CA GLY A 29 4.31 2.72 -13.16
C GLY A 29 5.71 3.34 -13.20
N ILE A 30 6.74 2.60 -12.76
CA ILE A 30 8.09 3.11 -12.66
C ILE A 30 8.72 3.27 -14.06
N PRO A 31 9.56 4.30 -14.27
CA PRO A 31 10.36 4.39 -15.49
C PRO A 31 11.16 3.11 -15.73
N SER A 32 11.27 2.69 -16.99
CA SER A 32 12.02 1.46 -17.37
C SER A 32 13.47 1.47 -16.87
N LEU A 33 14.09 2.65 -16.82
CA LEU A 33 15.43 2.87 -16.27
C LEU A 33 15.55 2.50 -14.78
N LEU A 34 14.44 2.48 -14.04
CA LEU A 34 14.41 2.10 -12.63
C LEU A 34 14.17 0.61 -12.41
N VAL A 35 13.73 -0.14 -13.42
CA VAL A 35 13.45 -1.58 -13.29
C VAL A 35 14.70 -2.35 -12.86
N SER A 36 15.85 -2.04 -13.46
CA SER A 36 17.13 -2.68 -13.10
C SER A 36 17.51 -2.47 -11.63
N PHE A 37 17.17 -1.32 -11.04
CA PHE A 37 17.41 -1.07 -9.62
C PHE A 37 16.61 -2.02 -8.72
N PHE A 38 15.36 -2.32 -9.07
CA PHE A 38 14.54 -3.29 -8.34
C PHE A 38 15.04 -4.73 -8.52
N GLU A 39 15.50 -5.07 -9.73
CA GLU A 39 16.11 -6.37 -10.01
C GLU A 39 17.42 -6.57 -9.23
N ASP A 40 18.27 -5.54 -9.18
CA ASP A 40 19.51 -5.58 -8.40
C ASP A 40 19.22 -5.59 -6.89
N SER A 41 18.19 -4.87 -6.44
CA SER A 41 17.69 -4.97 -5.07
C SER A 41 17.24 -6.40 -4.73
N ASN A 42 16.56 -7.11 -5.64
CA ASN A 42 16.20 -8.52 -5.44
C ASN A 42 17.43 -9.40 -5.23
N LYS A 43 18.52 -9.19 -5.99
CA LYS A 43 19.77 -9.93 -5.79
C LYS A 43 20.37 -9.68 -4.40
N LEU A 44 20.33 -8.44 -3.92
CA LEU A 44 20.81 -8.08 -2.58
C LEU A 44 19.96 -8.70 -1.47
N ILE A 45 18.64 -8.74 -1.65
CA ILE A 45 17.71 -9.38 -0.71
C ILE A 45 18.01 -10.88 -0.60
N GLU A 46 18.22 -11.57 -1.73
CA GLU A 46 18.55 -12.99 -1.76
C GLU A 46 19.91 -13.29 -1.10
N SER A 47 20.94 -12.50 -1.41
CA SER A 47 22.25 -12.62 -0.74
C SER A 47 22.11 -12.41 0.77
N ALA A 48 21.37 -11.40 1.21
CA ALA A 48 21.13 -11.16 2.63
C ALA A 48 20.40 -12.34 3.31
N TYR A 49 19.44 -12.96 2.63
CA TYR A 49 18.74 -14.15 3.13
C TYR A 49 19.69 -15.36 3.25
N LEU A 50 20.42 -15.69 2.17
CA LEU A 50 21.35 -16.83 2.14
C LEU A 50 22.48 -16.69 3.17
N GLU A 51 22.93 -15.47 3.44
CA GLU A 51 23.96 -15.16 4.44
C GLU A 51 23.40 -14.96 5.86
N GLY A 52 22.07 -15.10 6.05
CA GLY A 52 21.43 -14.92 7.36
C GLY A 52 21.48 -13.48 7.91
N LYS A 53 21.70 -12.49 7.04
CA LYS A 53 21.79 -11.06 7.38
C LYS A 53 20.40 -10.47 7.60
N ILE A 54 19.89 -10.59 8.83
CA ILE A 54 18.54 -10.13 9.17
C ILE A 54 18.37 -8.60 9.21
N LYS A 55 19.41 -7.85 9.59
CA LYS A 55 19.36 -6.38 9.74
C LYS A 55 18.94 -5.66 8.44
N PRO A 56 19.57 -5.88 7.28
CA PRO A 56 19.16 -5.22 6.04
C PRO A 56 17.73 -5.57 5.64
N LEU A 57 17.31 -6.83 5.82
CA LEU A 57 15.94 -7.26 5.53
C LEU A 57 14.91 -6.56 6.44
N LYS A 58 15.21 -6.41 7.73
CA LYS A 58 14.38 -5.63 8.67
C LYS A 58 14.31 -4.15 8.30
N SER A 59 15.43 -3.56 7.88
CA SER A 59 15.49 -2.16 7.46
C SER A 59 14.59 -1.93 6.25
N MET A 60 14.72 -2.75 5.20
CA MET A 60 13.88 -2.63 4.01
C MET A 60 12.41 -2.88 4.33
N ASN A 61 12.08 -3.89 5.14
CA ASN A 61 10.70 -4.11 5.58
C ASN A 61 10.14 -2.87 6.28
N ALA A 62 10.91 -2.26 7.18
CA ALA A 62 10.50 -1.06 7.89
C ALA A 62 10.31 0.12 6.95
N ASP A 63 11.15 0.28 5.92
CA ASP A 63 10.99 1.33 4.91
C ASP A 63 9.73 1.12 4.08
N ILE A 64 9.44 -0.11 3.66
CA ILE A 64 8.18 -0.46 2.97
C ILE A 64 6.98 -0.03 3.82
N ASP A 65 6.93 -0.46 5.08
CA ASP A 65 5.78 -0.25 5.96
C ASP A 65 5.63 1.21 6.40
N ASN A 66 6.74 1.87 6.73
CA ASN A 66 6.71 3.15 7.43
C ASN A 66 6.98 4.37 6.57
N GLN A 67 7.58 4.20 5.39
CA GLN A 67 7.88 5.28 4.48
C GLN A 67 7.16 5.11 3.14
N ILE A 68 7.43 4.01 2.44
CA ILE A 68 7.01 3.88 1.03
C ILE A 68 5.49 3.76 0.93
N MET A 69 4.87 2.86 1.70
CA MET A 69 3.42 2.65 1.66
C MET A 69 2.61 3.86 2.13
N LYS A 70 3.21 4.81 2.88
CA LYS A 70 2.53 6.03 3.32
C LYS A 70 2.50 7.13 2.25
N HIS A 71 3.46 7.11 1.33
CA HIS A 71 3.58 8.10 0.27
C HIS A 71 3.15 7.55 -1.11
N MET A 72 2.85 6.25 -1.19
CA MET A 72 2.31 5.61 -2.37
C MET A 72 0.85 6.05 -2.61
N PRO A 73 0.43 6.22 -3.89
CA PRO A 73 -0.99 6.40 -4.22
C PRO A 73 -1.83 5.30 -3.58
N PHE A 74 -3.03 5.62 -3.09
CA PHE A 74 -3.75 4.66 -2.26
C PHE A 74 -4.27 3.46 -3.04
N SER A 75 -4.67 3.64 -4.30
CA SER A 75 -5.02 2.53 -5.20
C SER A 75 -3.90 1.48 -5.27
N MET A 76 -2.65 1.95 -5.32
CA MET A 76 -1.45 1.12 -5.30
C MET A 76 -1.17 0.53 -3.92
N ALA A 77 -1.30 1.33 -2.87
CA ALA A 77 -1.14 0.86 -1.49
C ALA A 77 -2.19 -0.20 -1.11
N LYS A 78 -3.40 -0.11 -1.67
CA LYS A 78 -4.48 -1.10 -1.50
C LYS A 78 -4.13 -2.40 -2.22
N LYS A 79 -3.74 -2.33 -3.50
CA LYS A 79 -3.31 -3.51 -4.28
C LYS A 79 -2.19 -4.28 -3.57
N ILE A 80 -1.16 -3.60 -3.09
CA ILE A 80 -0.03 -4.28 -2.44
C ILE A 80 -0.40 -4.86 -1.06
N LYS A 81 -1.30 -4.21 -0.31
CA LYS A 81 -1.82 -4.75 0.96
C LYS A 81 -2.61 -6.04 0.74
N ILE A 82 -3.49 -6.06 -0.26
CA ILE A 82 -4.22 -7.27 -0.66
C ILE A 82 -3.23 -8.37 -1.04
N LEU A 83 -2.23 -8.02 -1.86
CA LEU A 83 -1.19 -8.98 -2.27
C LEU A 83 -0.41 -9.55 -1.08
N PHE A 84 -0.06 -8.72 -0.08
CA PHE A 84 0.58 -9.17 1.15
C PHE A 84 -0.33 -10.03 2.04
N GLU A 85 -1.63 -9.73 2.10
CA GLU A 85 -2.60 -10.55 2.82
C GLU A 85 -2.73 -11.94 2.16
N GLU A 86 -2.91 -11.99 0.84
CA GLU A 86 -3.06 -13.23 0.07
C GLU A 86 -1.82 -14.11 0.09
N ARG A 87 -0.62 -13.52 -0.02
CA ARG A 87 0.64 -14.27 -0.18
C ARG A 87 1.36 -14.53 1.13
N LEU A 88 1.19 -13.67 2.13
CA LEU A 88 1.97 -13.70 3.37
C LEU A 88 1.09 -13.73 4.62
N GLY A 89 -0.24 -13.67 4.49
CA GLY A 89 -1.17 -13.67 5.62
C GLY A 89 -1.11 -12.40 6.47
N ILE A 90 -0.56 -11.29 5.93
CA ILE A 90 -0.42 -10.04 6.70
C ILE A 90 -1.76 -9.29 6.68
N ASN A 91 -2.37 -9.16 7.85
CA ASN A 91 -3.64 -8.47 8.00
C ASN A 91 -3.44 -6.94 8.14
N TYR A 92 -3.66 -6.19 7.06
CA TYR A 92 -3.60 -4.72 7.06
C TYR A 92 -4.96 -4.03 7.37
N ASN A 93 -5.98 -4.76 7.85
CA ASN A 93 -7.35 -4.24 8.02
C ASN A 93 -7.48 -3.05 8.98
N LEU A 94 -6.50 -2.77 9.82
CA LEU A 94 -6.49 -1.56 10.66
C LEU A 94 -6.44 -0.27 9.82
N VAL A 95 -5.72 -0.29 8.70
CA VAL A 95 -5.61 0.87 7.82
C VAL A 95 -6.91 1.10 7.03
N SER A 96 -7.63 0.03 6.65
CA SER A 96 -8.92 0.16 5.96
C SER A 96 -10.02 0.71 6.87
N LEU A 97 -9.96 0.41 8.17
CA LEU A 97 -10.87 0.99 9.17
C LEU A 97 -10.63 2.49 9.38
N ASP A 98 -9.38 2.92 9.51
CA ASP A 98 -9.06 4.33 9.70
C ASP A 98 -9.34 5.18 8.44
N GLN A 99 -9.23 4.56 7.27
CA GLN A 99 -9.64 5.15 5.99
C GLN A 99 -11.17 5.29 5.89
N LYS A 100 -11.93 4.25 6.24
CA LYS A 100 -13.41 4.34 6.33
C LYS A 100 -13.84 5.42 7.31
N LYS A 101 -13.17 5.54 8.46
CA LYS A 101 -13.42 6.63 9.42
C LYS A 101 -13.11 7.99 8.81
N SER A 102 -12.00 8.12 8.09
CA SER A 102 -11.61 9.38 7.43
C SER A 102 -12.60 9.80 6.35
N ILE A 103 -12.99 8.89 5.44
CA ILE A 103 -14.03 9.15 4.43
C ILE A 103 -15.35 9.55 5.11
N SER A 104 -15.79 8.78 6.11
CA SER A 104 -17.00 9.09 6.87
C SER A 104 -16.94 10.46 7.56
N ALA A 105 -15.77 10.81 8.12
CA ALA A 105 -15.55 12.11 8.75
C ALA A 105 -15.62 13.26 7.72
N VAL A 106 -15.02 13.10 6.53
CA VAL A 106 -15.08 14.10 5.46
C VAL A 106 -16.52 14.28 4.96
N ILE A 107 -17.25 13.18 4.72
CA ILE A 107 -18.66 13.21 4.30
C ILE A 107 -19.52 13.90 5.37
N LYS A 108 -19.36 13.54 6.64
CA LYS A 108 -20.09 14.15 7.76
C LYS A 108 -19.79 15.64 7.89
N ARG A 109 -18.53 16.03 7.69
CA ARG A 109 -18.06 17.42 7.73
C ARG A 109 -18.47 18.23 6.50
N LYS A 110 -18.81 17.55 5.39
CA LYS A 110 -19.19 18.13 4.10
C LYS A 110 -18.12 19.06 3.50
N LYS A 111 -16.84 18.86 3.83
CA LYS A 111 -15.74 19.69 3.35
C LYS A 111 -14.43 18.91 3.32
N ILE A 112 -13.70 19.02 2.22
CA ILE A 112 -12.32 18.55 2.07
C ILE A 112 -11.38 19.64 2.59
N LEU A 113 -10.43 19.28 3.46
CA LEU A 113 -9.49 20.22 4.08
C LEU A 113 -8.05 20.03 3.59
N THR A 114 -7.72 18.85 3.09
CA THR A 114 -6.36 18.52 2.67
C THR A 114 -6.35 17.81 1.32
N ARG A 115 -5.23 17.92 0.61
CA ARG A 115 -4.97 17.17 -0.62
C ARG A 115 -5.10 15.66 -0.41
N TYR A 116 -4.65 15.15 0.74
CA TYR A 116 -4.79 13.74 1.11
C TYR A 116 -6.26 13.30 1.17
N GLU A 117 -7.14 14.10 1.79
CA GLU A 117 -8.57 13.81 1.83
C GLU A 117 -9.20 13.87 0.44
N TYR A 118 -8.77 14.80 -0.42
CA TYR A 118 -9.22 14.86 -1.82
C TYR A 118 -8.87 13.57 -2.57
N GLU A 119 -7.60 13.14 -2.53
CA GLU A 119 -7.13 11.92 -3.19
C GLU A 119 -7.88 10.67 -2.66
N LEU A 120 -8.09 10.59 -1.34
CA LEU A 120 -8.84 9.51 -0.70
C LEU A 120 -10.30 9.43 -1.16
N LEU A 121 -10.95 10.58 -1.37
CA LEU A 121 -12.34 10.65 -1.83
C LEU A 121 -12.46 10.34 -3.32
N LEU A 122 -11.50 10.79 -4.14
CA LEU A 122 -11.43 10.51 -5.58
C LEU A 122 -11.35 9.00 -5.81
N GLU A 123 -10.44 8.33 -5.13
CA GLU A 123 -10.27 6.88 -5.26
C GLU A 123 -11.47 6.10 -4.73
N ARG A 124 -12.14 6.58 -3.68
CA ARG A 124 -13.38 5.97 -3.20
C ARG A 124 -14.50 6.12 -4.23
N ALA A 125 -14.57 7.25 -4.92
CA ALA A 125 -15.54 7.48 -5.98
C ALA A 125 -15.30 6.53 -7.16
N ASP A 126 -14.04 6.36 -7.58
CA ASP A 126 -13.64 5.39 -8.61
C ASP A 126 -13.97 3.94 -8.20
N ASP A 127 -13.68 3.57 -6.94
CA ASP A 127 -13.92 2.22 -6.40
C ASP A 127 -15.40 1.82 -6.40
N ILE A 128 -16.32 2.78 -6.26
CA ILE A 128 -17.78 2.53 -6.21
C ILE A 128 -18.52 2.97 -7.46
N TYR A 129 -17.78 3.47 -8.47
CA TYR A 129 -18.38 3.95 -9.71
C TYR A 129 -19.07 2.79 -10.43
N GLY A 130 -20.38 2.94 -10.65
CA GLY A 130 -21.22 1.90 -11.26
C GLY A 130 -21.83 0.87 -10.29
N ASP A 131 -21.55 0.96 -8.98
CA ASP A 131 -22.27 0.16 -7.97
C ASP A 131 -23.61 0.83 -7.61
N VAL A 132 -24.71 0.22 -8.06
CA VAL A 132 -26.09 0.70 -7.84
C VAL A 132 -26.41 0.84 -6.35
N ASN A 133 -25.80 0.03 -5.48
CA ASN A 133 -26.03 0.11 -4.04
C ASN A 133 -25.29 1.28 -3.37
N LYS A 134 -24.49 2.02 -4.13
CA LYS A 134 -23.60 3.07 -3.65
C LYS A 134 -23.82 4.43 -4.31
N GLU A 135 -24.86 4.58 -5.12
CA GLU A 135 -25.16 5.84 -5.82
C GLU A 135 -25.26 7.05 -4.88
N GLU A 136 -25.89 6.90 -3.70
CA GLU A 136 -26.01 8.00 -2.73
C GLU A 136 -24.66 8.40 -2.14
N GLU A 137 -23.78 7.42 -1.87
CA GLU A 137 -22.42 7.66 -1.39
C GLU A 137 -21.62 8.37 -2.50
N LEU A 138 -21.67 7.86 -3.73
CA LEU A 138 -21.00 8.42 -4.90
C LEU A 138 -21.42 9.87 -5.19
N SER A 139 -22.71 10.16 -5.11
CA SER A 139 -23.24 11.52 -5.29
C SER A 139 -22.66 12.50 -4.26
N LYS A 140 -22.57 12.11 -2.99
CA LYS A 140 -21.96 12.92 -1.92
C LYS A 140 -20.47 13.17 -2.17
N LEU A 141 -19.75 12.14 -2.63
CA LEU A 141 -18.32 12.26 -2.96
C LEU A 141 -18.11 13.24 -4.12
N ASN A 142 -18.86 13.11 -5.22
CA ASN A 142 -18.74 13.98 -6.38
C ASN A 142 -19.02 15.44 -6.04
N LEU A 143 -20.01 15.72 -5.18
CA LEU A 143 -20.26 17.08 -4.70
C LEU A 143 -19.08 17.66 -3.92
N LEU A 144 -18.43 16.84 -3.08
CA LEU A 144 -17.28 17.28 -2.29
C LEU A 144 -16.05 17.53 -3.15
N LEU A 145 -15.79 16.64 -4.11
CA LEU A 145 -14.68 16.75 -5.05
C LEU A 145 -14.82 18.01 -5.93
N ALA A 146 -16.01 18.21 -6.53
CA ALA A 146 -16.29 19.38 -7.36
C ALA A 146 -16.24 20.71 -6.57
N ALA A 147 -16.57 20.69 -5.27
CA ALA A 147 -16.49 21.87 -4.42
C ALA A 147 -15.06 22.22 -3.99
N TYR A 148 -14.12 21.27 -4.03
CA TYR A 148 -12.72 21.50 -3.70
C TYR A 148 -11.90 22.00 -4.91
N GLU A 149 -12.30 21.65 -6.13
CA GLU A 149 -11.66 22.12 -7.37
C GLU A 149 -12.07 23.54 -7.81
N LYS A 150 -13.07 24.13 -7.14
CA LYS A 150 -13.53 25.51 -7.36
C LYS A 150 -12.80 26.49 -6.45
#